data_AF-A0A7V5DTX3-F1
#
_entry.id   AF-A0A7V5DTX3-F1
#
_cell.length_a   1.000
_cell.length_b   1.000
_cell.length_c   1.000
_cell.angle_alpha   90.00
_cell.angle_beta   90.00
_cell.angle_gamma   90.00
#
_symmetry.space_group_name_H-M   'P 1'
#
loop_
_entity.id
_entity.type
_entity.pdbx_description
1 polymer ?
#
loop_
_entity_poly.entity_id
_entity_poly.type
_entity_poly.pdbx_seq_one_letter_code
_entity_poly.pdbx_strand_id
1 'polypeptide(L)'
;MKKFYIAVVAISFFVIGCSQIDKAPISNTGDIIEISHGTVASFGELRIGLGNINKTEYTNDLGKRKHGLLANLFLFIDGNPPIEKSLEVYAGQNVQVGKYSVYVQEIQGGLKGLVKLQIKKEQ
;
A
#
# COMPACT_ATOMS: atom_id res chain seq x y z
N MET A 1 46.99 25.66 -31.83
CA MET A 1 45.94 24.79 -32.42
C MET A 1 45.59 23.71 -31.40
N LYS A 2 44.47 23.83 -30.67
CA LYS A 2 44.02 22.85 -29.67
C LYS A 2 42.98 21.94 -30.31
N LYS A 3 43.23 20.63 -30.35
CA LYS A 3 42.29 19.61 -30.84
C LYS A 3 41.42 19.16 -29.66
N PHE A 4 40.10 19.29 -29.80
CA PHE A 4 39.12 18.74 -28.87
C PHE A 4 38.66 17.37 -29.38
N TYR A 5 38.80 16.35 -28.55
CA TYR A 5 38.14 15.05 -28.75
C TYR A 5 37.02 14.96 -27.73
N ILE A 6 35.77 14.91 -28.20
CA ILE A 6 34.60 14.63 -27.35
C ILE A 6 34.26 13.16 -27.56
N ALA A 7 34.40 12.38 -26.48
CA ALA A 7 34.01 10.99 -26.43
C ALA A 7 32.47 10.88 -26.46
N VAL A 8 31.95 10.05 -27.36
CA VAL A 8 30.53 9.69 -27.42
C VAL A 8 30.28 8.64 -26.34
N VAL A 9 29.64 9.03 -25.25
CA VAL A 9 29.14 8.09 -24.24
C VAL A 9 27.76 7.61 -24.69
N ALA A 10 27.69 6.38 -25.19
CA ALA A 10 26.43 5.68 -25.41
C ALA A 10 25.83 5.29 -24.05
N ILE A 11 24.77 6.00 -23.63
CA ILE A 11 24.01 5.66 -22.43
C ILE A 11 22.93 4.65 -22.83
N SER A 12 23.19 3.37 -22.58
CA SER A 12 22.18 2.32 -22.62
C SER A 12 21.27 2.45 -21.40
N PHE A 13 20.05 2.97 -21.60
CA PHE A 13 19.01 2.99 -20.57
C PHE A 13 18.49 1.57 -20.32
N PHE A 14 18.98 0.91 -19.28
CA PHE A 14 18.30 -0.25 -18.69
C PHE A 14 16.96 0.23 -18.13
N VAL A 15 15.85 -0.21 -18.73
CA VAL A 15 14.50 0.02 -18.24
C VAL A 15 14.28 -0.87 -17.01
N ILE A 16 14.79 -0.45 -15.86
CA ILE A 16 14.35 -1.00 -14.57
C ILE A 16 12.92 -0.47 -14.41
N GLY A 17 11.93 -1.36 -14.56
CA GLY A 17 10.53 -0.98 -14.39
C GLY A 17 10.32 -0.36 -13.01
N CYS A 18 10.14 0.96 -12.96
CA CYS A 18 9.77 1.66 -11.74
C CYS A 18 8.43 1.11 -11.25
N SER A 19 8.43 0.30 -10.21
CA SER A 19 7.21 0.04 -9.44
C SER A 19 6.79 1.35 -8.80
N GLN A 20 5.57 1.81 -9.07
CA GLN A 20 5.01 3.00 -8.43
C GLN A 20 4.80 2.71 -6.94
N ILE A 21 5.11 3.68 -6.10
CA ILE A 21 5.02 3.55 -4.65
C ILE A 21 4.39 4.82 -4.08
N ASP A 22 3.28 4.65 -3.38
CA ASP A 22 2.66 5.70 -2.58
C ASP A 22 2.96 5.43 -1.10
N LYS A 23 3.54 6.40 -0.41
CA LYS A 23 3.87 6.31 1.03
C LYS A 23 3.21 7.43 1.81
N ALA A 24 2.79 7.09 3.01
CA ALA A 24 2.36 8.04 4.02
C ALA A 24 3.36 8.09 5.18
N PRO A 25 3.33 9.14 6.02
CA PRO A 25 4.16 9.21 7.22
C PRO A 25 3.97 7.98 8.11
N ILE A 26 5.05 7.50 8.72
CA ILE A 26 4.98 6.42 9.70
C ILE A 26 4.19 6.94 10.91
N SER A 27 3.13 6.24 11.31
CA SER A 27 2.58 6.41 12.66
C SER A 27 3.52 5.69 13.64
N ASN A 28 3.87 6.34 14.75
CA ASN A 28 4.80 5.77 15.75
C ASN A 28 4.13 4.71 16.64
N THR A 29 2.98 4.17 16.23
CA THR A 29 2.15 3.29 17.06
C THR A 29 1.57 2.14 16.23
N GLY A 30 1.73 0.92 16.72
CA GLY A 30 1.24 -0.31 16.08
C GLY A 30 2.35 -1.18 15.48
N ASP A 31 2.00 -2.42 15.14
CA ASP A 31 2.89 -3.39 14.52
C ASP A 31 2.82 -3.29 13.00
N ILE A 32 3.97 -3.37 12.34
CA ILE A 32 4.04 -3.34 10.88
C ILE A 32 3.86 -4.75 10.34
N ILE A 33 2.93 -4.90 9.38
CA ILE A 33 2.81 -6.10 8.56
C ILE A 33 2.93 -5.74 7.08
N GLU A 34 3.45 -6.66 6.30
CA GLU A 34 3.53 -6.53 4.84
C GLU A 34 2.70 -7.64 4.19
N ILE A 35 1.91 -7.28 3.17
CA ILE A 35 1.02 -8.19 2.47
C ILE A 35 1.29 -8.07 0.98
N SER A 36 1.52 -9.20 0.32
CA SER A 36 1.70 -9.27 -1.13
C SER A 36 0.35 -9.53 -1.83
N HIS A 37 0.20 -9.05 -3.05
CA HIS A 37 -1.01 -9.27 -3.85
C HIS A 37 -1.34 -10.77 -3.94
N GLY A 38 -2.62 -11.10 -3.68
CA GLY A 38 -3.13 -12.48 -3.72
C GLY A 38 -2.82 -13.28 -2.46
N THR A 39 -2.23 -12.66 -1.43
CA THR A 39 -1.90 -13.30 -0.16
C THR A 39 -2.74 -12.77 0.98
N VAL A 40 -2.72 -13.51 2.09
CA VAL A 40 -3.41 -13.16 3.33
C VAL A 40 -2.38 -13.14 4.46
N ALA A 41 -2.40 -12.08 5.27
CA ALA A 41 -1.67 -11.99 6.53
C ALA A 41 -2.65 -12.09 7.71
N SER A 42 -2.13 -12.39 8.89
CA SER A 42 -2.93 -12.45 10.13
C SER A 42 -2.26 -11.67 11.25
N PHE A 43 -3.07 -10.97 12.04
CA PHE A 43 -2.66 -10.21 13.22
C PHE A 43 -3.65 -10.43 14.36
N GLY A 44 -3.28 -11.29 15.31
CA GLY A 44 -4.23 -11.80 16.30
C GLY A 44 -5.41 -12.49 15.61
N GLU A 45 -6.64 -12.03 15.85
CA GLU A 45 -7.87 -12.53 15.23
C GLU A 45 -8.19 -11.89 13.87
N LEU A 46 -7.47 -10.82 13.48
CA LEU A 46 -7.71 -10.12 12.22
C LEU A 46 -6.93 -10.79 11.08
N ARG A 47 -7.63 -11.26 10.06
CA ARG A 47 -7.05 -11.69 8.79
C ARG A 47 -7.23 -10.61 7.73
N ILE A 48 -6.20 -10.40 6.92
CA ILE A 48 -6.15 -9.32 5.93
C ILE A 48 -5.66 -9.89 4.62
N GLY A 49 -6.54 -9.95 3.63
CA GLY A 49 -6.22 -10.29 2.25
C GLY A 49 -5.95 -9.05 1.42
N LEU A 50 -4.97 -9.12 0.53
CA LEU A 50 -4.72 -8.08 -0.48
C LEU A 50 -5.19 -8.57 -1.85
N GLY A 51 -6.22 -7.93 -2.39
CA GLY A 51 -6.64 -8.07 -3.77
C GLY A 51 -5.84 -7.16 -4.70
N ASN A 52 -6.56 -6.57 -5.65
CA ASN A 52 -5.94 -5.77 -6.71
C ASN A 52 -5.36 -4.45 -6.18
N ILE A 53 -4.32 -3.94 -6.85
CA ILE A 53 -3.82 -2.59 -6.69
C ILE A 53 -3.96 -1.85 -8.02
N ASN A 54 -4.70 -0.74 -8.02
CA ASN A 54 -5.00 0.04 -9.20
C ASN A 54 -4.48 1.47 -9.04
N LYS A 55 -3.97 2.05 -10.14
CA LYS A 55 -3.69 3.49 -10.18
C LYS A 55 -4.90 4.22 -10.75
N THR A 56 -5.50 5.12 -9.98
CA THR A 56 -6.70 5.84 -10.39
C THR A 56 -6.85 7.17 -9.64
N GLU A 57 -7.82 7.97 -10.07
CA GLU A 57 -8.32 9.11 -9.30
C GLU A 57 -9.20 8.63 -8.14
N TYR A 58 -9.06 9.25 -6.97
CA TYR A 58 -9.89 9.00 -5.80
C TYR A 58 -10.09 10.28 -4.98
N THR A 59 -11.12 10.30 -4.13
CA THR A 59 -11.34 11.38 -3.16
C THR A 59 -10.95 10.87 -1.79
N ASN A 60 -10.02 11.55 -1.11
CA ASN A 60 -9.59 11.15 0.22
C ASN A 60 -10.58 11.59 1.32
N ASP A 61 -10.29 11.23 2.57
CA ASP A 61 -11.17 11.49 3.72
C ASP A 61 -11.33 12.99 4.02
N LEU A 62 -10.46 13.84 3.46
CA LEU A 62 -10.54 15.31 3.52
C LEU A 62 -11.34 15.92 2.35
N GLY A 63 -11.99 15.10 1.52
CA GLY A 63 -12.73 15.53 0.34
C GLY A 63 -11.84 16.01 -0.82
N LYS A 64 -10.52 15.77 -0.77
CA LYS A 64 -9.58 16.20 -1.82
C LYS A 64 -9.43 15.12 -2.87
N ARG A 65 -9.59 15.50 -4.14
CA ARG A 65 -9.23 14.65 -5.29
C ARG A 65 -7.73 14.40 -5.33
N LYS A 66 -7.34 13.17 -5.60
CA LYS A 66 -5.97 12.67 -5.66
C LYS A 66 -5.85 11.66 -6.80
N HIS A 67 -4.68 11.62 -7.42
CA HIS A 67 -4.29 10.58 -8.35
C HIS A 67 -3.22 9.71 -7.69
N GLY A 68 -3.46 8.40 -7.57
CA GLY A 68 -2.53 7.51 -6.87
C GLY A 68 -2.98 6.06 -6.88
N LEU A 69 -2.35 5.24 -6.03
CA LEU A 69 -2.63 3.83 -5.88
C LEU A 69 -3.75 3.61 -4.86
N LEU A 70 -4.72 2.78 -5.26
CA LEU A 70 -5.71 2.16 -4.38
C LEU A 70 -5.45 0.66 -4.30
N ALA A 71 -5.48 0.12 -3.09
CA ALA A 71 -5.40 -1.31 -2.82
C ALA A 71 -6.76 -1.81 -2.32
N ASN A 72 -7.25 -2.93 -2.86
CA ASN A 72 -8.43 -3.60 -2.32
C ASN A 72 -8.02 -4.53 -1.17
N LEU A 73 -8.48 -4.22 0.04
CA LEU A 73 -8.27 -5.06 1.23
C LEU A 73 -9.54 -5.83 1.58
N PHE A 74 -9.35 -7.09 1.95
CA PHE A 74 -10.36 -7.96 2.52
C PHE A 74 -10.02 -8.21 3.99
N LEU A 75 -10.79 -7.63 4.91
CA LEU A 75 -10.61 -7.72 6.35
C LEU A 75 -11.62 -8.68 6.93
N PHE A 76 -11.16 -9.58 7.79
CA PHE A 76 -12.00 -10.62 8.39
C PHE A 76 -11.61 -10.86 9.84
N ILE A 77 -12.60 -10.89 10.74
CA ILE A 77 -12.43 -11.27 12.16
C ILE A 77 -13.42 -12.38 12.47
N ASP A 78 -12.90 -13.53 12.93
CA ASP A 78 -13.70 -14.64 13.40
C ASP A 78 -14.55 -14.23 14.62
N GLY A 79 -15.79 -14.71 14.69
CA GLY A 79 -16.72 -14.38 15.77
C GLY A 79 -18.12 -14.93 15.53
N ASN A 80 -19.05 -14.61 16.43
CA ASN A 80 -20.48 -14.88 16.26
C ASN A 80 -21.29 -13.61 16.61
N PRO A 81 -21.68 -12.79 15.61
CA PRO A 81 -21.41 -12.95 14.18
C PRO A 81 -19.97 -12.57 13.79
N PRO A 82 -19.43 -13.11 12.67
CA PRO A 82 -18.15 -12.67 12.13
C PRO A 82 -18.21 -11.23 11.58
N ILE A 83 -17.07 -10.55 11.51
CA ILE A 83 -16.95 -9.22 10.90
C ILE A 83 -16.16 -9.35 9.60
N GLU A 84 -16.78 -8.95 8.49
CA GLU A 84 -16.14 -8.92 7.17
C GLU A 84 -16.24 -7.52 6.57
N LYS A 85 -15.14 -7.02 5.99
CA LYS A 85 -15.12 -5.78 5.22
C LYS A 85 -14.26 -5.95 3.97
N SER A 86 -14.77 -5.52 2.83
CA SER A 86 -13.98 -5.29 1.61
C SER A 86 -14.01 -3.81 1.31
N LEU A 87 -12.84 -3.21 1.10
CA LEU A 87 -12.74 -1.79 0.80
C LEU A 87 -11.47 -1.47 0.00
N GLU A 88 -11.58 -0.44 -0.83
CA GLU A 88 -10.43 0.19 -1.46
C GLU A 88 -9.79 1.20 -0.50
N VAL A 89 -8.47 1.13 -0.37
CA VAL A 89 -7.71 2.01 0.52
C VAL A 89 -6.57 2.70 -0.21
N TYR A 90 -6.24 3.92 0.24
CA TYR A 90 -5.06 4.67 -0.22
C TYR A 90 -4.03 4.83 0.91
N ALA A 91 -2.78 5.12 0.54
CA ALA A 91 -1.73 5.39 1.51
C ALA A 91 -2.08 6.60 2.41
N GLY A 92 -2.02 6.39 3.72
CA GLY A 92 -2.37 7.37 4.74
C GLY A 92 -3.79 7.24 5.27
N GLN A 93 -4.60 6.34 4.73
CA GLN A 93 -5.92 6.06 5.26
C GLN A 93 -5.83 5.19 6.52
N ASN A 94 -6.69 5.46 7.50
CA ASN A 94 -6.87 4.61 8.68
C ASN A 94 -8.26 4.00 8.67
N VAL A 95 -8.33 2.69 8.87
CA VAL A 95 -9.58 1.91 8.78
C VAL A 95 -9.81 1.20 10.11
N GLN A 96 -11.00 1.39 10.69
CA GLN A 96 -11.42 0.68 11.88
C GLN A 96 -12.20 -0.60 11.55
N VAL A 97 -11.77 -1.73 12.10
CA VAL A 97 -12.41 -3.04 11.98
C VAL A 97 -12.43 -3.76 13.33
N GLY A 98 -13.62 -3.84 13.94
CA GLY A 98 -13.76 -4.36 15.30
C GLY A 98 -12.86 -3.58 16.28
N LYS A 99 -11.99 -4.31 16.97
CA LYS A 99 -10.99 -3.78 17.92
C LYS A 99 -9.65 -3.41 17.29
N TYR A 100 -9.57 -3.31 15.97
CA TYR A 100 -8.32 -3.05 15.25
C TYR A 100 -8.39 -1.76 14.44
N SER A 101 -7.33 -0.97 14.55
CA SER A 101 -7.01 0.16 13.69
C SER A 101 -5.97 -0.27 12.67
N VAL A 102 -6.29 -0.16 11.39
CA VAL A 102 -5.44 -0.55 10.26
C VAL A 102 -5.07 0.70 9.47
N TYR A 103 -3.83 1.15 9.63
CA TYR A 103 -3.28 2.29 8.92
C TYR A 103 -2.47 1.84 7.71
N VAL A 104 -2.75 2.40 6.54
CA VAL A 104 -2.06 2.06 5.29
C VAL A 104 -0.83 2.92 5.15
N GLN A 105 0.34 2.38 5.48
CA GLN A 105 1.60 3.12 5.42
C GLN A 105 2.12 3.26 3.99
N GLU A 106 2.08 2.19 3.21
CA GLU A 106 2.69 2.16 1.89
C GLU A 106 1.92 1.22 0.97
N ILE A 107 1.72 1.64 -0.29
CA ILE A 107 1.19 0.81 -1.37
C ILE A 107 2.22 0.83 -2.49
N GLN A 108 2.69 -0.34 -2.87
CA GLN A 108 3.57 -0.56 -4.02
C GLN A 108 2.78 -1.29 -5.11
N GLY A 109 2.65 -0.66 -6.28
CA GLY A 109 2.00 -1.24 -7.44
C GLY A 109 2.92 -2.17 -8.26
N GLY A 110 2.36 -2.76 -9.32
CA GLY A 110 3.07 -3.64 -10.26
C GLY A 110 2.73 -5.13 -10.06
N LEU A 111 3.46 -6.00 -10.78
CA LEU A 111 3.18 -7.45 -10.81
C LEU A 111 3.30 -8.13 -9.44
N LYS A 112 4.17 -7.61 -8.58
CA LYS A 112 4.37 -8.07 -7.19
C LYS A 112 3.87 -7.00 -6.22
N GLY A 113 2.66 -6.50 -6.45
CA GLY A 113 2.07 -5.46 -5.63
C GLY A 113 2.12 -5.81 -4.15
N LEU A 114 2.38 -4.81 -3.30
CA LEU A 114 2.58 -4.99 -1.86
C LEU A 114 1.94 -3.83 -1.11
N VAL A 115 1.43 -4.12 0.09
CA VAL A 115 0.95 -3.11 1.01
C VAL A 115 1.65 -3.30 2.36
N LYS A 116 2.15 -2.19 2.93
CA LYS A 116 2.60 -2.15 4.32
C LYS A 116 1.52 -1.51 5.18
N LEU A 117 1.09 -2.23 6.20
CA LEU A 117 0.06 -1.80 7.14
C LEU A 117 0.67 -1.65 8.52
N GLN A 118 0.23 -0.64 9.26
CA GLN A 118 0.45 -0.53 10.70
C GLN A 118 -0.85 -0.88 11.40
N ILE A 119 -0.80 -1.89 12.26
CA ILE A 119 -1.98 -2.41 12.93
C ILE A 119 -1.84 -2.20 14.42
N LYS A 120 -2.88 -1.63 15.02
CA LYS A 120 -3.00 -1.47 16.47
C LYS A 120 -4.29 -2.12 16.93
N LYS A 121 -4.21 -2.89 18.02
CA LYS A 121 -5.39 -3.34 18.76
C LYS A 121 -5.80 -2.23 19.73
N GLU A 122 -6.99 -1.68 19.55
CA GLU A 122 -7.60 -0.74 20.49
C GLU A 122 -8.09 -1.54 21.70
N GLN A 123 -7.77 -1.05 22.90
CA GLN A 123 -8.09 -1.69 24.19
C GLN A 123 -9.55 -1.46 24.58
#